data_AF-X0IB16-F1
#
_entry.id   AF-X0IB16-F1
#
_cell.length_a   1.000
_cell.length_b   1.000
_cell.length_c   1.000
_cell.angle_alpha   90.00
_cell.angle_beta   90.00
_cell.angle_gamma   90.00
#
_symmetry.space_group_name_H-M   'P 1'
#
loop_
_entity.id
_entity.type
_entity.pdbx_description
1 polymer ?
#
loop_
_entity_poly.entity_id
_entity_poly.type
_entity_poly.pdbx_seq_one_letter_code
_entity_poly.pdbx_strand_id
1 'polypeptide(L)'
;MGKHLMTLDPPIDAVYSSPYYRCLQTITPFIELKQQQLKDQPGIRGSAAATIRPEHGIGEFFGAAPFDHPTPASSKRLKELFPAFDENYASAITPSRKGETINDLYGRVAAAVRAIIERCDAEGHRAVVLCTHAAVVITLGRILTGRIPKAVEEEDFHAFTCGLSTYRRRGPGLKRTPMLGPNKSHPPTSDLSPVGEWQCEIDSDCGFLTSGEERGWKFSGDESFPGTGSMSQVDIESKL
;
A
#
# COMPACT_ATOMS: atom_id res chain seq x y z
N MET A 1 -0.37 7.99 -16.51
CA MET A 1 -1.06 7.48 -15.31
C MET A 1 -2.55 7.87 -15.26
N GLY A 2 -2.95 9.10 -14.93
CA GLY A 2 -4.37 9.42 -14.66
C GLY A 2 -5.38 9.01 -15.75
N LYS A 3 -5.07 9.27 -17.03
CA LYS A 3 -5.87 8.79 -18.18
C LYS A 3 -5.92 7.27 -18.29
N HIS A 4 -4.83 6.57 -17.96
CA HIS A 4 -4.77 5.11 -18.01
C HIS A 4 -5.63 4.48 -16.89
N LEU A 5 -5.63 5.06 -15.69
CA LEU A 5 -6.51 4.61 -14.62
C LEU A 5 -8.00 4.72 -14.97
N MET A 6 -8.39 5.67 -15.85
CA MET A 6 -9.75 5.79 -16.37
C MET A 6 -10.17 4.63 -17.29
N THR A 7 -9.21 3.86 -17.84
CA THR A 7 -9.48 2.78 -18.80
C THR A 7 -9.52 1.40 -18.17
N LEU A 8 -9.28 1.28 -16.86
CA LEU A 8 -9.27 -0.02 -16.19
C LEU A 8 -10.67 -0.63 -16.10
N ASP A 9 -10.73 -1.96 -16.20
CA ASP A 9 -11.93 -2.77 -16.02
C ASP A 9 -11.69 -3.86 -14.95
N PRO A 10 -12.51 -3.95 -13.90
CA PRO A 10 -13.61 -3.04 -13.57
C PRO A 10 -13.12 -1.61 -13.25
N PRO A 11 -13.98 -0.59 -13.41
CA PRO A 11 -13.61 0.78 -13.08
C PRO A 11 -13.28 0.91 -11.59
N ILE A 12 -12.35 1.81 -11.25
CA ILE A 12 -11.98 2.12 -9.87
C ILE A 12 -13.18 2.74 -9.15
N ASP A 13 -13.59 2.13 -8.03
CA ASP A 13 -14.71 2.53 -7.18
C ASP A 13 -14.29 3.43 -6.01
N ALA A 14 -13.06 3.28 -5.52
CA ALA A 14 -12.50 4.09 -4.43
C ALA A 14 -10.98 4.30 -4.58
N VAL A 15 -10.51 5.42 -4.03
CA VAL A 15 -9.10 5.83 -4.08
C VAL A 15 -8.56 6.00 -2.66
N TYR A 16 -7.47 5.30 -2.37
CA TYR A 16 -6.67 5.50 -1.18
C TYR A 16 -5.28 5.99 -1.59
N SER A 17 -4.74 6.93 -0.84
CA SER A 17 -3.41 7.46 -1.12
C SER A 17 -2.66 7.66 0.17
N SER A 18 -1.35 7.42 0.15
CA SER A 18 -0.48 7.92 1.20
C SER A 18 -0.65 9.44 1.31
N PRO A 19 -0.75 10.01 2.52
CA PRO A 19 -0.90 11.45 2.72
C PRO A 19 0.35 12.29 2.35
N TYR A 20 1.47 11.68 1.97
CA TYR A 20 2.61 12.45 1.46
C TYR A 20 2.27 13.17 0.15
N TYR A 21 2.68 14.43 0.06
CA TYR A 21 2.37 15.34 -1.05
C TYR A 21 2.57 14.69 -2.43
N ARG A 22 3.67 13.96 -2.64
CA ARG A 22 3.98 13.28 -3.91
C ARG A 22 2.90 12.27 -4.32
N CYS A 23 2.34 11.49 -3.40
CA CYS A 23 1.29 10.52 -3.70
C CYS A 23 -0.04 11.21 -4.01
N LEU A 24 -0.38 12.26 -3.25
CA LEU A 24 -1.56 13.08 -3.51
C LEU A 24 -1.48 13.77 -4.88
N GLN A 25 -0.31 14.34 -5.21
CA GLN A 25 -0.06 14.96 -6.51
C GLN A 25 -0.16 13.93 -7.65
N THR A 26 0.39 12.72 -7.47
CA THR A 26 0.34 11.66 -8.48
C THR A 26 -1.09 11.22 -8.81
N ILE A 27 -1.96 11.09 -7.80
CA ILE A 27 -3.33 10.60 -8.01
C ILE A 27 -4.31 11.70 -8.44
N THR A 28 -4.02 12.97 -8.16
CA THR A 28 -4.88 14.12 -8.48
C THR A 28 -5.40 14.14 -9.93
N PRO A 29 -4.58 13.91 -10.99
CA PRO A 29 -5.08 13.91 -12.36
C PRO A 29 -6.16 12.86 -12.65
N PHE A 30 -6.13 11.71 -11.96
CA PHE A 30 -7.22 10.72 -12.07
C PHE A 30 -8.50 11.21 -11.41
N ILE A 31 -8.38 11.80 -10.21
CA ILE A 31 -9.51 12.35 -9.46
C ILE A 31 -10.22 13.44 -10.24
N GLU A 32 -9.49 14.37 -10.85
CA GLU A 32 -10.05 15.46 -11.65
C GLU A 32 -10.85 14.90 -12.85
N LEU A 33 -10.31 13.90 -13.54
CA LEU A 33 -11.01 13.22 -14.64
C LEU A 33 -12.27 12.49 -14.15
N LYS A 34 -12.24 11.84 -12.98
CA LYS A 34 -13.42 11.21 -12.39
C LYS A 34 -14.48 12.21 -11.97
N GLN A 35 -14.09 13.33 -11.35
CA GLN A 35 -15.02 14.40 -10.99
C GLN A 35 -15.68 15.01 -12.23
N GLN A 36 -14.93 15.18 -13.32
CA GLN A 36 -15.50 15.64 -14.58
C GLN A 36 -16.49 14.62 -15.17
N GLN A 37 -16.14 13.34 -15.19
CA GLN A 37 -17.03 12.27 -15.66
C GLN A 37 -18.35 12.23 -14.88
N LEU A 38 -18.31 12.40 -13.55
CA LEU A 38 -19.52 12.41 -12.71
C LEU A 38 -20.40 13.65 -12.93
N LYS A 39 -19.80 14.80 -13.29
CA LYS A 39 -20.56 16.01 -13.66
C LYS A 39 -21.25 15.85 -15.01
N ASP A 40 -20.56 15.26 -15.97
CA ASP A 40 -21.08 15.09 -17.33
C ASP A 40 -22.12 13.97 -17.42
N GLN A 41 -22.05 12.97 -16.54
CA GLN A 41 -22.91 11.80 -16.54
C GLN A 41 -23.46 11.51 -15.12
N PRO A 42 -24.41 12.35 -14.64
CA PRO A 42 -25.01 12.17 -13.32
C PRO A 42 -25.75 10.83 -13.26
N GLY A 43 -25.36 9.96 -12.33
CA GLY A 43 -25.92 8.61 -12.14
C GLY A 43 -24.91 7.46 -12.26
N ILE A 44 -23.67 7.73 -12.68
CA ILE A 44 -22.58 6.75 -12.66
C ILE A 44 -22.15 6.45 -11.20
N ARG A 45 -21.96 5.16 -10.88
CA ARG A 45 -21.41 4.71 -9.60
C ARG A 45 -19.93 5.11 -9.48
N GLY A 46 -19.48 5.41 -8.26
CA GLY A 46 -18.06 5.72 -7.98
C GLY A 46 -17.80 7.14 -7.44
N SER A 47 -18.71 7.73 -6.66
CA SER A 47 -18.43 9.00 -5.99
C SER A 47 -17.23 8.90 -5.04
N ALA A 48 -16.98 7.73 -4.46
CA ALA A 48 -15.81 7.46 -3.63
C ALA A 48 -14.50 7.45 -4.43
N ALA A 49 -14.53 7.24 -5.75
CA ALA A 49 -13.36 7.39 -6.63
C ALA A 49 -13.09 8.86 -7.02
N ALA A 50 -13.97 9.79 -6.63
CA ALA A 50 -13.81 11.22 -6.85
C ALA A 50 -13.30 11.97 -5.61
N THR A 51 -13.01 11.26 -4.53
CA THR A 51 -12.32 11.74 -3.33
C THR A 51 -11.05 10.93 -3.08
N ILE A 52 -10.16 11.44 -2.25
CA ILE A 52 -8.91 10.76 -1.88
C ILE A 52 -9.00 10.42 -0.39
N ARG A 53 -9.01 9.12 -0.05
CA ARG A 53 -8.89 8.64 1.34
C ARG A 53 -7.41 8.65 1.77
N PRO A 54 -6.96 9.55 2.66
CA PRO A 54 -5.57 9.62 3.12
C PRO A 54 -5.21 8.47 4.07
N GLU A 55 -4.69 7.37 3.53
CA GLU A 55 -4.34 6.19 4.29
C GLU A 55 -2.89 6.26 4.79
N HIS A 56 -2.73 6.55 6.09
CA HIS A 56 -1.44 6.61 6.76
C HIS A 56 -0.75 5.24 6.82
N GLY A 57 -1.52 4.15 6.90
CA GLY A 57 -1.01 2.79 6.95
C GLY A 57 -0.29 2.33 5.67
N ILE A 58 -0.48 3.04 4.55
CA ILE A 58 0.30 2.87 3.30
C ILE A 58 1.26 4.04 3.08
N GLY A 59 1.62 4.78 4.14
CA GLY A 59 2.65 5.82 4.14
C GLY A 59 4.05 5.27 3.89
N GLU A 60 4.99 6.19 3.67
CA GLU A 60 6.40 5.89 3.37
C GLU A 60 7.05 4.99 4.42
N PHE A 61 8.03 4.21 3.98
CA PHE A 61 8.90 3.45 4.89
C PHE A 61 10.11 4.30 5.29
N PHE A 62 10.30 4.46 6.59
CA PHE A 62 11.54 4.95 7.16
C PHE A 62 12.12 3.88 8.07
N GLY A 63 13.39 3.54 7.89
CA GLY A 63 14.08 2.60 8.77
C GLY A 63 14.09 3.06 10.23
N ALA A 64 14.04 2.11 11.15
CA ALA A 64 14.03 2.38 12.59
C ALA A 64 15.18 3.32 12.99
N ALA A 65 14.90 4.31 13.84
CA ALA A 65 15.84 5.36 14.24
C ALA A 65 15.57 5.85 15.66
N PRO A 66 16.58 6.39 16.37
CA PRO A 66 16.38 7.01 17.68
C PRO A 66 15.73 8.42 17.59
N PHE A 67 15.58 8.97 16.38
CA PHE A 67 15.00 10.28 16.10
C PHE A 67 13.68 10.17 15.33
N ASP A 68 12.96 11.29 15.24
CA ASP A 68 11.68 11.33 14.54
C ASP A 68 11.89 11.55 13.04
N HIS A 69 11.21 10.74 12.24
CA HIS A 69 11.15 10.89 10.80
C HIS A 69 10.12 11.94 10.37
N PRO A 70 10.25 12.48 9.14
CA PRO A 70 9.28 13.41 8.60
C PRO A 70 7.88 12.80 8.51
N THR A 71 6.87 13.53 8.98
CA THR A 71 5.46 13.16 8.79
C THR A 71 4.83 13.98 7.67
N PRO A 72 3.71 13.52 7.08
CA PRO A 72 2.90 14.35 6.21
C PRO A 72 2.49 15.66 6.88
N ALA A 73 2.13 16.66 6.07
CA ALA A 73 1.51 17.89 6.57
C ALA A 73 0.15 17.59 7.23
N SER A 74 -0.37 18.55 8.00
CA SER A 74 -1.67 18.39 8.66
C SER A 74 -2.81 18.22 7.65
N SER A 75 -3.87 17.51 8.04
CA SER A 75 -5.05 17.28 7.18
C SER A 75 -5.64 18.57 6.63
N LYS A 76 -5.73 19.62 7.46
CA LYS A 76 -6.18 20.95 7.03
C LYS A 76 -5.30 21.50 5.90
N ARG A 77 -3.98 21.43 6.06
CA ARG A 77 -3.06 21.93 5.04
C ARG A 77 -3.12 21.11 3.75
N LEU A 78 -3.25 19.80 3.86
CA LEU A 78 -3.39 18.92 2.70
C LEU A 78 -4.72 19.15 1.97
N LYS A 79 -5.82 19.40 2.69
CA LYS A 79 -7.13 19.74 2.13
C LYS A 79 -7.12 21.05 1.33
N GLU A 80 -6.39 22.06 1.82
CA GLU A 80 -6.19 23.33 1.10
C GLU A 80 -5.47 23.13 -0.25
N LEU A 81 -4.50 22.22 -0.29
CA LEU A 81 -3.68 21.94 -1.49
C LEU A 81 -4.35 20.95 -2.44
N PHE A 82 -5.12 20.00 -1.90
CA PHE A 82 -5.79 18.93 -2.63
C PHE A 82 -7.26 18.90 -2.21
N PRO A 83 -8.16 19.66 -2.88
CA PRO A 83 -9.56 19.79 -2.46
C PRO A 83 -10.34 18.47 -2.36
N ALA A 84 -9.91 17.44 -3.10
CA ALA A 84 -10.51 16.09 -3.05
C ALA A 84 -10.07 15.25 -1.84
N PHE A 85 -9.10 15.70 -1.04
CA PHE A 85 -8.66 15.05 0.19
C PHE A 85 -9.83 14.90 1.16
N ASP A 86 -10.05 13.70 1.67
CA ASP A 86 -11.09 13.43 2.67
C ASP A 86 -10.52 13.59 4.08
N GLU A 87 -10.80 14.74 4.71
CA GLU A 87 -10.32 15.05 6.06
C GLU A 87 -11.03 14.24 7.16
N ASN A 88 -12.16 13.58 6.84
CA ASN A 88 -12.92 12.76 7.77
C ASN A 88 -12.50 11.29 7.73
N TYR A 89 -11.64 10.91 6.78
CA TYR A 89 -11.12 9.56 6.72
C TYR A 89 -10.15 9.31 7.89
N ALA A 90 -10.36 8.20 8.60
CA ALA A 90 -9.48 7.73 9.66
C ALA A 90 -8.80 6.43 9.24
N SER A 91 -7.47 6.44 9.23
CA SER A 91 -6.64 5.25 9.01
C SER A 91 -6.76 4.28 10.18
N ALA A 92 -6.75 2.97 9.91
CA ALA A 92 -6.76 1.95 10.96
C ALA A 92 -5.44 1.89 11.74
N ILE A 93 -4.33 2.24 11.08
CA ILE A 93 -2.99 2.25 11.65
C ILE A 93 -2.19 3.41 11.08
N THR A 94 -1.24 3.93 11.87
CA THR A 94 -0.30 4.98 11.46
C THR A 94 1.12 4.49 11.76
N PRO A 95 2.10 4.72 10.87
CA PRO A 95 3.49 4.30 11.08
C PRO A 95 4.10 4.98 12.31
N SER A 96 5.06 4.28 12.92
CA SER A 96 5.88 4.83 13.99
C SER A 96 6.66 6.05 13.52
N ARG A 97 6.67 7.11 14.34
CA ARG A 97 7.52 8.29 14.10
C ARG A 97 9.01 7.97 14.17
N LYS A 98 9.38 6.90 14.87
CA LYS A 98 10.76 6.41 14.98
C LYS A 98 11.16 5.47 13.86
N GLY A 99 10.32 5.29 12.85
CA GLY A 99 10.57 4.36 11.76
C GLY A 99 10.30 2.91 12.20
N GLU A 100 10.61 2.00 11.30
CA GLU A 100 10.16 0.61 11.32
C GLU A 100 11.33 -0.31 10.94
N THR A 101 11.38 -1.51 11.52
CA THR A 101 12.11 -2.61 10.87
C THR A 101 11.32 -3.08 9.65
N ILE A 102 11.93 -3.90 8.77
CA ILE A 102 11.19 -4.47 7.63
C ILE A 102 10.01 -5.36 8.10
N ASN A 103 10.16 -6.05 9.23
CA ASN A 103 9.07 -6.84 9.81
C ASN A 103 7.92 -5.94 10.30
N ASP A 104 8.23 -4.81 10.93
CA ASP A 104 7.22 -3.83 11.36
C ASP A 104 6.49 -3.23 10.16
N LEU A 105 7.23 -2.91 9.08
CA LEU A 105 6.65 -2.48 7.80
C LEU A 105 5.65 -3.51 7.27
N TYR A 106 6.00 -4.79 7.26
CA TYR A 106 5.09 -5.85 6.80
C TYR A 106 3.83 -5.92 7.67
N GLY A 107 3.98 -5.88 8.99
CA GLY A 107 2.86 -5.87 9.94
C GLY A 107 1.93 -4.69 9.73
N ARG A 108 2.49 -3.47 9.61
CA ARG A 108 1.71 -2.25 9.36
C ARG A 108 0.93 -2.33 8.06
N VAL A 109 1.61 -2.64 6.95
CA VAL A 109 0.97 -2.65 5.64
C VAL A 109 -0.09 -3.76 5.59
N ALA A 110 0.16 -4.90 6.23
CA ALA A 110 -0.85 -5.95 6.35
C ALA A 110 -2.08 -5.49 7.13
N ALA A 111 -1.92 -4.85 8.29
CA ALA A 111 -3.03 -4.31 9.07
C ALA A 111 -3.82 -3.25 8.29
N ALA A 112 -3.14 -2.32 7.63
CA ALA A 112 -3.76 -1.27 6.83
C ALA A 112 -4.59 -1.85 5.68
N VAL A 113 -4.02 -2.80 4.93
CA VAL A 113 -4.66 -3.37 3.75
C VAL A 113 -5.82 -4.29 4.13
N ARG A 114 -5.73 -5.03 5.24
CA ARG A 114 -6.89 -5.77 5.80
C ARG A 114 -8.06 -4.81 6.07
N ALA A 115 -7.81 -3.71 6.76
CA ALA A 115 -8.85 -2.72 7.06
C ALA A 115 -9.44 -2.06 5.78
N ILE A 116 -8.60 -1.80 4.77
CA ILE A 116 -9.06 -1.32 3.46
C ILE A 116 -9.96 -2.35 2.79
N ILE A 117 -9.54 -3.62 2.74
CA ILE A 117 -10.32 -4.71 2.13
C ILE A 117 -11.66 -4.87 2.85
N GLU A 118 -11.66 -4.95 4.18
CA GLU A 118 -12.89 -5.08 4.98
C GLU A 118 -13.86 -3.92 4.71
N ARG A 119 -13.35 -2.68 4.63
CA ARG A 119 -14.16 -1.52 4.27
C ARG A 119 -14.71 -1.62 2.84
N CYS A 120 -13.88 -2.01 1.88
CA CYS A 120 -14.29 -2.15 0.47
C CYS A 120 -15.35 -3.24 0.31
N ASP A 121 -15.19 -4.38 0.98
CA ASP A 121 -16.16 -5.48 1.00
C ASP A 121 -17.50 -5.00 1.59
N ALA A 122 -17.47 -4.23 2.70
CA ALA A 122 -18.67 -3.67 3.33
C ALA A 122 -19.36 -2.59 2.47
N GLU A 123 -18.58 -1.78 1.74
CA GLU A 123 -19.07 -0.72 0.85
C GLU A 123 -19.46 -1.24 -0.55
N GLY A 124 -19.19 -2.52 -0.84
CA GLY A 124 -19.47 -3.16 -2.13
C GLY A 124 -18.57 -2.69 -3.27
N HIS A 125 -17.36 -2.22 -2.97
CA HIS A 125 -16.35 -1.81 -3.94
C HIS A 125 -15.67 -3.03 -4.58
N ARG A 126 -15.55 -3.02 -5.91
CA ARG A 126 -14.98 -4.13 -6.69
C ARG A 126 -13.54 -3.88 -7.11
N ALA A 127 -13.17 -2.63 -7.37
CA ALA A 127 -11.79 -2.24 -7.64
C ALA A 127 -11.44 -0.95 -6.93
N VAL A 128 -10.23 -0.91 -6.36
CA VAL A 128 -9.69 0.28 -5.71
C VAL A 128 -8.25 0.49 -6.14
N VAL A 129 -7.80 1.74 -6.09
CA VAL A 129 -6.40 2.09 -6.35
C VAL A 129 -5.74 2.58 -5.07
N LEU A 130 -4.54 2.08 -4.80
CA LEU A 130 -3.68 2.52 -3.70
C LEU A 130 -2.49 3.29 -4.30
N CYS A 131 -2.38 4.59 -4.02
CA CYS A 131 -1.21 5.38 -4.43
C CYS A 131 -0.21 5.48 -3.27
N THR A 132 0.95 4.85 -3.40
CA THR A 132 1.92 4.68 -2.30
C THR A 132 3.38 4.75 -2.80
N HIS A 133 4.33 4.28 -1.99
CA HIS A 133 5.78 4.38 -2.17
C HIS A 133 6.40 3.02 -2.46
N ALA A 134 7.63 3.01 -2.95
CA ALA A 134 8.26 1.81 -3.49
C ALA A 134 8.34 0.64 -2.49
N ALA A 135 8.82 0.89 -1.27
CA ALA A 135 8.90 -0.16 -0.24
C ALA A 135 7.53 -0.77 0.09
N VAL A 136 6.48 0.06 0.09
CA VAL A 136 5.10 -0.39 0.32
C VAL A 136 4.57 -1.16 -0.90
N VAL A 137 4.88 -0.76 -2.14
CA VAL A 137 4.50 -1.51 -3.36
C VAL A 137 5.07 -2.93 -3.33
N ILE A 138 6.35 -3.09 -3.01
CA ILE A 138 6.98 -4.41 -2.89
C ILE A 138 6.34 -5.21 -1.75
N THR A 139 6.13 -4.57 -0.60
CA THR A 139 5.46 -5.19 0.56
C THR A 139 4.06 -5.67 0.20
N LEU A 140 3.28 -4.86 -0.53
CA LEU A 140 1.94 -5.23 -1.02
C LEU A 140 1.99 -6.51 -1.86
N GLY A 141 2.93 -6.61 -2.79
CA GLY A 141 3.14 -7.82 -3.59
C GLY A 141 3.36 -9.05 -2.73
N ARG A 142 4.28 -8.95 -1.77
CA ARG A 142 4.62 -10.03 -0.84
C ARG A 142 3.42 -10.47 0.01
N ILE A 143 2.76 -9.53 0.69
CA ILE A 143 1.70 -9.87 1.66
C ILE A 143 0.37 -10.28 1.01
N LEU A 144 0.02 -9.70 -0.14
CA LEU A 144 -1.23 -10.02 -0.85
C LEU A 144 -1.14 -11.41 -1.50
N THR A 145 0.03 -11.77 -2.01
CA THR A 145 0.25 -13.08 -2.65
C THR A 145 0.71 -14.16 -1.67
N GLY A 146 1.08 -13.79 -0.45
CA GLY A 146 1.69 -14.68 0.55
C GLY A 146 3.12 -15.11 0.19
N ARG A 147 3.76 -14.47 -0.79
CA ARG A 147 5.14 -14.73 -1.20
C ARG A 147 6.08 -13.87 -0.36
N ILE A 148 6.29 -14.26 0.88
CA ILE A 148 7.29 -13.62 1.74
C ILE A 148 8.64 -14.33 1.50
N PRO A 149 9.66 -13.63 0.93
CA PRO A 149 10.95 -14.26 0.67
C PRO A 149 11.73 -14.48 1.96
N LYS A 150 12.71 -15.40 1.91
CA LYS A 150 13.61 -15.63 3.07
C LYS A 150 14.63 -14.49 3.24
N ALA A 151 15.10 -13.95 2.12
CA ALA A 151 16.00 -12.81 2.07
C ALA A 151 15.20 -11.59 1.61
N VAL A 152 15.30 -10.48 2.33
CA VAL A 152 14.48 -9.28 2.05
C VAL A 152 14.86 -8.66 0.71
N GLU A 153 16.09 -8.88 0.25
CA GLU A 153 16.72 -8.40 -0.98
C GLU A 153 16.29 -9.16 -2.23
N GLU A 154 15.50 -10.23 -2.09
CA GLU A 154 14.96 -10.97 -3.23
C GLU A 154 14.18 -10.03 -4.16
N GLU A 155 14.54 -10.00 -5.44
CA GLU A 155 13.87 -9.19 -6.46
C GLU A 155 12.64 -9.94 -6.98
N ASP A 156 11.54 -9.85 -6.25
CA ASP A 156 10.29 -10.58 -6.48
C ASP A 156 9.15 -9.71 -7.01
N PHE A 157 9.10 -8.44 -6.60
CA PHE A 157 8.14 -7.44 -7.08
C PHE A 157 8.84 -6.13 -7.42
N HIS A 158 8.42 -5.49 -8.50
CA HIS A 158 9.03 -4.25 -8.98
C HIS A 158 8.30 -3.01 -8.49
N ALA A 159 9.06 -1.93 -8.30
CA ALA A 159 8.53 -0.63 -7.90
C ALA A 159 9.20 0.50 -8.68
N PHE A 160 8.67 0.79 -9.87
CA PHE A 160 9.10 1.92 -10.70
C PHE A 160 8.26 3.18 -10.42
N THR A 161 8.81 4.34 -10.78
CA THR A 161 8.10 5.61 -10.65
C THR A 161 6.83 5.58 -11.50
N CYS A 162 5.66 5.73 -10.87
CA CYS A 162 4.37 5.58 -11.53
C CYS A 162 4.19 4.22 -12.23
N GLY A 163 4.87 3.15 -11.77
CA GLY A 163 4.51 1.79 -12.16
C GLY A 163 3.15 1.38 -11.58
N LEU A 164 2.39 0.58 -12.32
CA LEU A 164 1.10 0.05 -11.89
C LEU A 164 1.15 -1.47 -11.71
N SER A 165 1.00 -1.93 -10.47
CA SER A 165 0.76 -3.35 -10.18
C SER A 165 -0.74 -3.61 -9.99
N THR A 166 -1.22 -4.73 -10.53
CA THR A 166 -2.63 -5.15 -10.43
C THR A 166 -2.73 -6.50 -9.75
N TYR A 167 -3.60 -6.57 -8.73
CA TYR A 167 -3.85 -7.78 -7.96
C TYR A 167 -5.33 -8.17 -8.04
N ARG A 168 -5.61 -9.45 -8.27
CA ARG A 168 -6.96 -10.00 -8.32
C ARG A 168 -7.19 -11.01 -7.21
N ARG A 169 -8.25 -10.80 -6.42
CA ARG A 169 -8.67 -11.74 -5.37
C ARG A 169 -9.19 -13.02 -6.03
N ARG A 170 -8.74 -14.17 -5.54
CA ARG A 170 -9.28 -15.47 -5.98
C ARG A 170 -10.71 -15.61 -5.48
N GLY A 171 -11.64 -15.92 -6.38
CA GLY A 171 -13.02 -16.24 -6.02
C GLY A 171 -13.13 -17.55 -5.24
N PRO A 172 -14.19 -17.72 -4.43
CA PRO A 172 -14.44 -18.99 -3.74
C PRO A 172 -14.56 -20.13 -4.75
N GLY A 173 -13.71 -21.15 -4.64
CA GLY A 173 -13.75 -22.37 -5.45
C GLY A 173 -12.61 -22.56 -6.47
N LEU A 174 -11.70 -21.59 -6.63
CA LEU A 174 -10.49 -21.80 -7.43
C LEU A 174 -9.54 -22.75 -6.69
N LYS A 175 -9.26 -23.92 -7.31
CA LYS A 175 -8.33 -24.92 -6.76
C LYS A 175 -7.00 -24.25 -6.41
N ARG A 176 -6.49 -24.53 -5.21
CA ARG A 176 -5.14 -24.18 -4.77
C ARG A 176 -4.16 -24.66 -5.84
N THR A 177 -3.65 -23.76 -6.68
CA THR A 177 -2.35 -24.00 -7.27
C THR A 177 -1.37 -24.08 -6.11
N PRO A 178 -0.56 -25.15 -5.98
CA PRO A 178 0.50 -25.14 -5.00
C PRO A 178 1.44 -24.01 -5.42
N MET A 179 1.25 -22.84 -4.82
CA MET A 179 2.34 -21.89 -4.65
C MET A 179 3.46 -22.71 -4.02
N LEU A 180 4.71 -22.57 -4.51
CA LEU A 180 5.87 -23.14 -3.84
C LEU A 180 5.71 -22.77 -2.36
N GLY A 181 5.37 -23.79 -1.56
CA GLY A 181 4.89 -23.54 -0.22
C GLY A 181 5.99 -22.88 0.61
N PRO A 182 5.64 -22.19 1.71
CA PRO A 182 6.63 -21.86 2.71
C PRO A 182 7.36 -23.15 3.07
N ASN A 183 8.68 -23.15 2.87
CA ASN A 183 9.54 -24.27 3.24
C ASN A 183 9.24 -24.58 4.71
N LYS A 184 8.83 -25.82 5.02
CA LYS A 184 8.27 -26.26 6.33
C LYS A 184 9.31 -26.27 7.47
N SER A 185 10.19 -25.28 7.57
CA SER A 185 11.25 -25.25 8.57
C SER A 185 11.06 -24.24 9.69
N HIS A 186 10.12 -23.28 9.62
CA HIS A 186 9.88 -22.36 10.74
C HIS A 186 8.39 -22.02 10.94
N PRO A 187 7.90 -21.96 12.19
CA PRO A 187 6.58 -21.40 12.48
C PRO A 187 6.59 -19.92 12.05
N PRO A 188 5.50 -19.40 11.46
CA PRO A 188 5.40 -17.98 11.18
C PRO A 188 5.51 -17.22 12.50
N THR A 189 6.38 -16.23 12.56
CA THR A 189 6.24 -15.13 13.51
C THR A 189 4.81 -14.60 13.38
N SER A 190 4.10 -14.54 14.50
CA SER A 190 2.68 -14.89 14.63
C SER A 190 1.64 -13.89 14.08
N ASP A 191 1.93 -13.06 13.08
CA ASP A 191 0.93 -12.11 12.52
C ASP A 191 1.02 -11.83 11.00
N LEU A 192 1.98 -12.43 10.28
CA LEU A 192 2.09 -12.27 8.81
C LEU A 192 1.23 -13.27 8.03
N SER A 193 -0.01 -13.51 8.50
CA SER A 193 -0.98 -14.26 7.70
C SER A 193 -1.24 -13.50 6.38
N PRO A 194 -1.30 -14.22 5.22
CA PRO A 194 -1.58 -13.59 3.94
C PRO A 194 -2.82 -12.72 4.01
N VAL A 195 -2.75 -11.52 3.43
CA VAL A 195 -3.85 -10.55 3.44
C VAL A 195 -4.85 -10.95 2.35
N GLY A 196 -5.52 -12.08 2.56
CA GLY A 196 -6.37 -12.74 1.57
C GLY A 196 -5.60 -13.56 0.53
N GLU A 197 -6.33 -14.17 -0.42
CA GLU A 197 -5.75 -14.93 -1.52
C GLU A 197 -5.76 -14.10 -2.80
N TRP A 198 -4.70 -13.34 -3.05
CA TRP A 198 -4.57 -12.51 -4.25
C TRP A 198 -3.53 -13.08 -5.22
N GLN A 199 -3.76 -12.84 -6.51
CA GLN A 199 -2.81 -13.10 -7.58
C GLN A 199 -2.35 -11.77 -8.17
N CYS A 200 -1.03 -11.59 -8.28
CA CYS A 200 -0.46 -10.52 -9.09
C CYS A 200 -0.67 -10.86 -10.58
N GLU A 201 -1.39 -9.99 -11.29
CA GLU A 201 -1.63 -10.11 -12.73
C GLU A 201 -0.68 -9.24 -13.54
N ILE A 202 -0.33 -8.08 -13.00
CA ILE A 202 0.58 -7.11 -13.60
C ILE A 202 1.51 -6.63 -12.48
N ASP A 203 2.80 -6.62 -12.74
CA ASP A 203 3.81 -6.13 -11.80
C ASP A 203 4.50 -4.88 -12.35
N SER A 204 4.17 -3.73 -11.75
CA SER A 204 4.83 -2.43 -12.01
C SER A 204 4.84 -1.99 -13.47
N ASP A 205 3.73 -2.19 -14.20
CA ASP A 205 3.64 -1.79 -15.61
C ASP A 205 3.86 -0.29 -15.78
N CYS A 206 4.75 0.06 -16.71
CA CYS A 206 5.04 1.41 -17.15
C CYS A 206 4.75 1.63 -18.64
N GLY A 207 4.10 0.68 -19.34
CA GLY A 207 3.84 0.75 -20.77
C GLY A 207 2.95 1.92 -21.20
N PHE A 208 2.18 2.49 -20.28
CA PHE A 208 1.38 3.72 -20.49
C PHE A 208 2.17 5.02 -20.24
N LEU A 209 3.44 4.95 -19.85
CA LEU A 209 4.33 6.09 -19.65
C LEU A 209 5.24 6.26 -20.87
N THR A 210 5.36 7.48 -21.36
CA THR A 210 6.24 7.78 -22.52
C THR A 210 7.72 7.54 -22.22
N SER A 211 8.13 7.65 -20.96
CA SER A 211 9.51 7.43 -20.53
C SER A 211 9.79 5.98 -20.10
N GLY A 212 8.79 5.10 -20.13
CA GLY A 212 8.93 3.73 -19.62
C GLY A 212 9.27 3.68 -18.13
N GLU A 213 10.07 2.68 -17.76
CA GLU A 213 10.49 2.41 -16.38
C GLU A 213 11.57 3.39 -15.92
N GLU A 214 11.36 4.05 -14.78
CA GLU A 214 12.32 4.98 -14.18
C GLU A 214 12.45 4.76 -12.67
N ARG A 215 13.68 4.88 -12.15
CA ARG A 215 14.01 4.87 -10.71
C ARG A 215 13.47 3.65 -9.96
N GLY A 216 13.70 2.45 -10.50
CA GLY A 216 13.39 1.20 -9.80
C GLY A 216 14.07 1.14 -8.43
N TRP A 217 13.37 0.54 -7.46
CA TRP A 217 13.83 0.41 -6.08
C TRP A 217 13.65 -1.02 -5.59
N LYS A 218 14.51 -1.45 -4.65
CA LYS A 218 14.45 -2.73 -3.95
C LYS A 218 15.03 -2.60 -2.54
N PHE A 219 14.65 -3.51 -1.65
CA PHE A 219 15.29 -3.65 -0.34
C PHE A 219 16.76 -4.04 -0.49
N SER A 220 17.64 -3.51 0.37
CA SER A 220 19.08 -3.80 0.32
C SER A 220 19.67 -4.31 1.65
N GLY A 221 18.83 -4.91 2.50
CA GLY A 221 19.23 -5.53 3.77
C GLY A 221 18.56 -4.89 4.97
N ASP A 222 19.30 -4.70 6.06
CA ASP A 222 18.81 -3.90 7.19
C ASP A 222 18.82 -2.42 6.83
N GLU A 223 17.64 -1.80 6.88
CA GLU A 223 17.43 -0.39 6.56
C GLU A 223 17.37 0.47 7.84
N SER A 224 17.59 -0.13 9.02
CA SER A 224 17.59 0.56 10.31
C SER A 224 18.83 1.43 10.51
N PHE A 225 18.65 2.56 11.19
CA PHE A 225 19.76 3.42 11.59
C PHE A 225 20.57 2.80 12.73
N PRO A 226 21.89 3.07 12.81
CA PRO A 226 22.73 2.62 13.92
C PRO A 226 22.20 3.06 15.29
N GLY A 227 22.38 2.22 16.32
CA GLY A 227 21.96 2.52 17.70
C GLY A 227 20.53 2.07 18.07
N THR A 228 19.87 1.32 17.18
CA THR A 228 18.52 0.76 17.38
C THR A 228 18.50 -0.62 18.05
N GLY A 229 19.67 -1.27 18.20
CA GLY A 229 19.84 -2.66 18.66
C GLY A 229 19.42 -2.98 20.11
N SER A 230 18.62 -2.14 20.76
CA SER A 230 18.12 -2.33 22.12
C SER A 230 16.59 -2.27 22.25
N MET A 231 15.83 -2.20 21.14
CA MET A 231 14.36 -2.21 21.21
C MET A 231 13.73 -3.61 21.05
N SER A 232 14.52 -4.65 20.79
CA SER A 232 14.04 -6.04 20.62
C SER A 232 14.17 -6.93 21.87
N GLN A 233 14.65 -6.41 22.99
CA GLN A 233 14.68 -7.11 24.28
C GLN A 233 13.99 -6.27 25.35
N VAL A 234 12.66 -6.34 25.40
CA VAL A 234 11.96 -6.17 26.68
C VAL A 234 11.90 -7.57 27.28
N ASP A 235 12.92 -7.90 28.06
CA ASP A 235 12.91 -9.08 28.91
C ASP A 235 11.69 -9.01 29.83
N ILE A 236 10.80 -9.98 29.66
CA ILE A 236 9.89 -10.43 30.69
C ILE A 236 10.77 -11.14 31.73
N GLU A 237 11.46 -10.38 32.58
CA GLU A 237 11.91 -10.90 33.87
C GLU A 237 11.06 -10.28 34.97
N SER A 238 10.05 -11.06 35.34
CA SER A 238 9.50 -11.11 36.68
C SER A 238 10.61 -11.08 37.74
N LYS A 239 10.61 -10.07 38.61
CA LYS A 239 11.11 -10.22 39.98
C LYS A 239 10.14 -9.55 40.94
N LEU A 240 9.54 -10.44 41.74
CA LEU A 240 8.98 -10.32 43.09
C LEU A 240 9.12 -8.94 43.76
#